data_AF-A0A9W8LXG8-F1
#
_entry.id   AF-A0A9W8LXG8-F1
#
_cell.length_a   1.000
_cell.length_b   1.000
_cell.length_c   1.000
_cell.angle_alpha   90.00
_cell.angle_beta   90.00
_cell.angle_gamma   90.00
#
_symmetry.space_group_name_H-M   'P 1'
#
loop_
_entity.id
_entity.type
_entity.pdbx_description
1 polymer ?
#
loop_
_entity_poly.entity_id
_entity_poly.type
_entity_poly.pdbx_seq_one_letter_code
_entity_poly.pdbx_strand_id
1 'polypeptide(L)'
;DADESIVSHTNEFRLLARDQNTQLLKAQGEVIRYQFFRTAEDLQQLEKEAMGTGTLARLAATPDTRKRAGGGDSGHRKTPTKKSHLQQSDAGRSANAVSEGLVSIHVQLNELGVDRSASVSQQMHRVVSKLVEKYKVPRTDRYELRHRVLVALAFATGDSELRFTLLRSRIYAAAILSQLMNEREFKNAFLSREPNFTADIIGVLQPEVHAPLSVQTTVFLALESLLKQRSEVSGAYVALNASANHGVLMFILRKAFADVDGPPVYPYEFMSALYFFLTGMANNMNGGQLLVSAGVVPIFVSALKHTHLQQLRSVGRVAKLLDYLISSTNATFPAFCSANGIAALVERIESEVCRAVEISEANPEAAADLSSPVKLPEFSEYPKQLYRRREILAPEHIYLLKELFKLLTHL
;
A
#
# COMPACT_ATOMS: atom_id res chain seq x y z
N ASP A 1 -31.23 11.10 -10.56
CA ASP A 1 -30.41 10.56 -9.45
C ASP A 1 -29.16 9.84 -9.95
N ALA A 2 -28.28 10.57 -10.63
CA ALA A 2 -27.06 10.04 -11.26
C ALA A 2 -25.78 10.35 -10.45
N ASP A 3 -25.92 10.83 -9.21
CA ASP A 3 -24.81 11.36 -8.41
C ASP A 3 -24.25 10.38 -7.34
N GLU A 4 -24.88 9.22 -7.14
CA GLU A 4 -24.37 8.24 -6.15
C GLU A 4 -23.16 7.42 -6.64
N SER A 5 -22.84 7.45 -7.95
CA SER A 5 -21.64 6.78 -8.46
C SER A 5 -20.35 7.55 -8.19
N ILE A 6 -20.42 8.80 -7.72
CA ILE A 6 -19.25 9.64 -7.41
C ILE A 6 -18.80 9.50 -5.95
N VAL A 7 -19.62 8.85 -5.10
CA VAL A 7 -19.19 8.43 -3.75
C VAL A 7 -18.24 7.20 -3.82
N SER A 8 -17.81 6.78 -5.01
CA SER A 8 -17.43 5.37 -5.29
C SER A 8 -16.02 4.90 -4.96
N HIS A 9 -15.00 5.73 -4.72
CA HIS A 9 -13.66 5.19 -4.36
C HIS A 9 -12.90 6.02 -3.31
N THR A 10 -13.17 7.33 -3.24
CA THR A 10 -12.44 8.33 -2.44
C THR A 10 -12.49 8.11 -0.91
N ASN A 11 -13.41 7.28 -0.43
CA ASN A 11 -13.56 6.94 1.00
C ASN A 11 -13.18 5.51 1.35
N GLU A 12 -12.88 4.64 0.37
CA GLU A 12 -12.62 3.22 0.63
C GLU A 12 -11.35 3.01 1.46
N PHE A 13 -10.26 3.72 1.13
CA PHE A 13 -8.99 3.63 1.88
C PHE A 13 -9.14 4.11 3.32
N ARG A 14 -9.84 5.22 3.55
CA ARG A 14 -10.11 5.74 4.90
C ARG A 14 -11.03 4.81 5.68
N LEU A 15 -12.05 4.24 5.03
CA LEU A 15 -12.96 3.28 5.66
C LEU A 15 -12.19 2.02 6.10
N LEU A 16 -11.31 1.49 5.24
CA LEU A 16 -10.48 0.32 5.53
C LEU A 16 -9.42 0.59 6.61
N ALA A 17 -8.91 1.81 6.68
CA ALA A 17 -7.84 2.18 7.60
C ALA A 17 -8.33 2.51 9.02
N ARG A 18 -9.62 2.74 9.23
CA ARG A 18 -10.18 3.08 10.54
C ARG A 18 -10.07 1.91 11.51
N ASP A 19 -9.51 2.20 12.69
CA ASP A 19 -9.35 1.23 13.77
C ASP A 19 -10.69 0.90 14.46
N GLN A 20 -11.55 1.92 14.61
CA GLN A 20 -12.87 1.73 15.21
C GLN A 20 -13.90 1.21 14.18
N ASN A 21 -14.35 -0.01 14.39
CA ASN A 21 -15.37 -0.66 13.57
C ASN A 21 -16.78 -0.31 14.07
N THR A 22 -17.22 0.94 13.87
CA THR A 22 -18.55 1.41 14.27
C THR A 22 -19.65 0.68 13.48
N GLN A 23 -20.87 0.60 14.04
CA GLN A 23 -22.00 -0.07 13.36
C GLN A 23 -22.28 0.52 11.96
N LEU A 24 -22.07 1.82 11.80
CA LEU A 24 -22.18 2.54 10.54
C LEU A 24 -21.09 2.12 9.54
N LEU A 25 -19.86 1.90 10.02
CA LEU A 25 -18.74 1.37 9.23
C LEU A 25 -19.03 -0.05 8.72
N LYS A 26 -19.58 -0.89 9.59
CA LYS A 26 -19.98 -2.27 9.24
C LYS A 26 -21.09 -2.26 8.19
N ALA A 27 -22.13 -1.45 8.38
CA ALA A 27 -23.23 -1.36 7.43
C ALA A 27 -22.78 -0.91 6.02
N GLN A 28 -21.78 -0.02 5.95
CA GLN A 28 -21.20 0.43 4.67
C GLN A 28 -20.23 -0.61 4.07
N GLY A 29 -19.44 -1.30 4.90
CA GLY A 29 -18.45 -2.28 4.46
C GLY A 29 -19.01 -3.66 4.13
N GLU A 30 -20.16 -4.05 4.69
CA GLU A 30 -20.83 -5.35 4.45
C GLU A 30 -21.60 -5.43 3.13
N VAL A 31 -21.48 -4.42 2.26
CA VAL A 31 -22.18 -4.40 0.96
C VAL A 31 -21.19 -4.72 -0.16
N ILE A 32 -21.47 -5.79 -0.92
CA ILE A 32 -20.71 -6.10 -2.12
C ILE A 32 -21.27 -5.25 -3.26
N ARG A 33 -20.46 -4.34 -3.77
CA ARG A 33 -20.72 -3.53 -4.96
C ARG A 33 -19.73 -3.91 -6.04
N TYR A 34 -20.23 -4.45 -7.15
CA TYR A 34 -19.39 -4.80 -8.28
C TYR A 34 -20.17 -4.68 -9.59
N GLN A 35 -19.52 -4.17 -10.63
CA GLN A 35 -20.10 -4.05 -11.96
C GLN A 35 -19.15 -4.66 -12.97
N PHE A 36 -19.70 -5.40 -13.93
CA PHE A 36 -18.94 -5.93 -15.05
C PHE A 36 -19.79 -5.89 -16.31
N PHE A 37 -19.13 -5.84 -17.46
CA PHE A 37 -19.80 -5.88 -18.75
C PHE A 37 -19.69 -7.30 -19.31
N ARG A 38 -20.83 -7.94 -19.59
CA ARG A 38 -20.86 -9.28 -20.17
C ARG A 38 -20.89 -9.18 -21.69
N THR A 39 -19.91 -9.80 -22.34
CA THR A 39 -19.80 -9.84 -23.81
C THR A 39 -20.38 -11.13 -24.40
N ALA A 40 -20.59 -11.14 -25.72
CA ALA A 40 -20.97 -12.32 -26.50
C ALA A 40 -20.00 -13.50 -26.30
N GLU A 41 -18.70 -13.20 -26.24
CA GLU A 41 -17.64 -14.20 -26.07
C GLU A 41 -17.72 -14.86 -24.69
N ASP A 42 -18.04 -14.09 -23.66
CA ASP A 42 -18.23 -14.60 -22.30
C ASP A 42 -19.41 -15.57 -22.24
N LEU A 43 -20.51 -15.26 -22.93
CA LEU A 43 -21.68 -16.15 -23.02
C LEU A 43 -21.31 -17.48 -23.69
N GLN A 44 -20.57 -17.43 -24.79
CA GLN A 44 -20.10 -18.64 -25.48
C GLN A 44 -19.14 -19.46 -24.61
N GLN A 45 -18.28 -18.81 -23.82
CA GLN A 45 -17.42 -19.51 -22.86
C GLN A 45 -18.23 -20.16 -21.74
N LEU A 46 -19.22 -19.46 -21.19
CA LEU A 46 -20.11 -20.00 -20.15
C LEU A 46 -20.92 -21.20 -20.65
N GLU A 47 -21.39 -21.16 -21.91
CA GLU A 47 -22.07 -22.30 -22.56
C GLU A 47 -21.12 -23.50 -22.75
N LYS A 48 -19.88 -23.27 -23.19
CA LYS A 48 -18.86 -24.32 -23.31
C LYS A 48 -18.52 -24.93 -21.94
N GLU A 49 -18.46 -24.14 -20.88
CA GLU A 49 -18.26 -24.61 -19.50
C GLU A 49 -19.44 -25.47 -19.01
N ALA A 50 -20.67 -25.05 -19.30
CA ALA A 50 -21.87 -25.80 -18.97
C ALA A 50 -21.95 -27.15 -19.72
N MET A 51 -21.53 -27.17 -20.99
CA MET A 51 -21.47 -28.40 -21.80
C MET A 51 -20.33 -29.34 -21.38
N GLY A 52 -19.17 -28.80 -20.98
CA GLY A 52 -18.04 -29.60 -20.46
C GLY A 52 -18.35 -30.26 -19.11
N THR A 53 -19.04 -29.56 -18.21
CA THR A 53 -19.50 -30.11 -16.93
C THR A 53 -20.64 -31.13 -17.09
N GLY A 54 -21.56 -30.92 -18.05
CA GLY A 54 -22.61 -31.89 -18.38
C GLY A 54 -22.09 -33.20 -18.97
N THR A 55 -20.94 -33.18 -19.65
CA THR A 55 -20.32 -34.39 -20.22
C THR A 55 -19.70 -35.27 -19.13
N LEU A 56 -19.08 -34.66 -18.10
CA LEU A 56 -18.59 -35.36 -16.91
C LEU A 56 -19.73 -35.93 -16.05
N ALA A 57 -20.85 -35.21 -15.92
CA ALA A 57 -22.03 -35.70 -15.21
C ALA A 57 -22.71 -36.88 -15.93
N ARG A 58 -22.69 -36.92 -17.27
CA ARG A 58 -23.20 -38.05 -18.06
C ARG A 58 -22.34 -39.32 -17.97
N LEU A 59 -21.04 -39.19 -17.73
CA LEU A 59 -20.13 -40.34 -17.52
C LEU A 59 -20.29 -40.98 -16.13
N ALA A 60 -20.88 -40.27 -15.16
CA ALA A 60 -21.15 -40.77 -13.81
C ALA A 60 -22.50 -41.47 -13.65
N ALA A 61 -23.36 -41.46 -14.68
CA ALA A 61 -24.63 -42.17 -14.68
C ALA A 61 -24.49 -43.51 -15.42
N THR A 62 -24.29 -44.60 -14.69
CA THR A 62 -24.41 -45.96 -15.24
C THR A 62 -25.86 -46.24 -15.66
N PRO A 63 -26.13 -46.82 -16.85
CA PRO A 63 -27.47 -47.14 -17.27
C PRO A 63 -27.88 -48.51 -16.73
N ASP A 64 -28.98 -48.55 -15.98
CA ASP A 64 -29.65 -49.80 -15.63
C ASP A 64 -30.75 -50.13 -16.65
N THR A 65 -31.05 -51.42 -16.72
CA THR A 65 -31.39 -52.15 -17.95
C THR A 65 -32.88 -52.19 -18.36
N ARG A 66 -33.09 -52.44 -19.67
CA ARG A 66 -33.89 -53.54 -20.27
C ARG A 66 -35.22 -53.23 -21.01
N LYS A 67 -35.19 -53.58 -22.31
CA LYS A 67 -36.25 -54.13 -23.22
C LYS A 67 -37.44 -53.21 -23.54
N ARG A 68 -37.94 -53.12 -24.79
CA ARG A 68 -38.34 -54.22 -25.69
C ARG A 68 -38.52 -53.69 -27.14
N ALA A 69 -38.30 -54.57 -28.11
CA ALA A 69 -38.29 -54.31 -29.55
C ALA A 69 -39.69 -54.33 -30.22
N GLY A 70 -39.73 -53.78 -31.44
CA GLY A 70 -40.79 -53.89 -32.47
C GLY A 70 -41.12 -52.51 -33.04
N GLY A 71 -41.16 -52.21 -34.33
CA GLY A 71 -41.08 -52.97 -35.58
C GLY A 71 -41.70 -52.10 -36.70
N GLY A 72 -41.11 -52.11 -37.90
CA GLY A 72 -41.67 -51.55 -39.16
C GLY A 72 -41.79 -50.02 -39.23
N ASP A 73 -41.99 -49.37 -40.38
CA ASP A 73 -41.64 -49.56 -41.78
C ASP A 73 -41.99 -48.21 -42.47
N SER A 74 -41.36 -47.94 -43.60
CA SER A 74 -41.77 -47.00 -44.68
C SER A 74 -41.77 -45.50 -44.40
N GLY A 75 -41.02 -44.77 -45.22
CA GLY A 75 -40.92 -43.31 -45.16
C GLY A 75 -41.94 -42.56 -45.99
N HIS A 76 -41.92 -41.23 -45.91
CA HIS A 76 -42.23 -40.35 -47.03
C HIS A 76 -41.69 -38.93 -46.81
N ARG A 77 -41.09 -38.43 -47.88
CA ARG A 77 -40.59 -37.06 -48.11
C ARG A 77 -41.78 -36.13 -48.36
N LYS A 78 -41.79 -34.92 -47.77
CA LYS A 78 -42.35 -33.67 -48.34
C LYS A 78 -42.23 -32.48 -47.36
N THR A 79 -41.37 -31.52 -47.69
CA THR A 79 -41.65 -30.07 -47.58
C THR A 79 -42.44 -29.63 -48.83
N PRO A 80 -42.88 -28.36 -49.01
CA PRO A 80 -42.96 -27.20 -48.11
C PRO A 80 -44.36 -26.56 -48.10
N THR A 81 -44.62 -25.54 -47.26
CA THR A 81 -45.35 -24.33 -47.70
C THR A 81 -45.35 -23.24 -46.62
N LYS A 82 -44.95 -22.03 -47.04
CA LYS A 82 -45.14 -20.77 -46.35
C LYS A 82 -46.64 -20.46 -46.21
N LYS A 83 -47.09 -20.07 -45.02
CA LYS A 83 -48.18 -19.10 -44.86
C LYS A 83 -47.86 -18.15 -43.71
N SER A 84 -47.91 -16.88 -44.08
CA SER A 84 -47.93 -15.68 -43.25
C SER A 84 -49.23 -15.56 -42.44
N HIS A 85 -49.13 -15.35 -41.13
CA HIS A 85 -50.13 -14.55 -40.40
C HIS A 85 -49.57 -14.07 -39.06
N LEU A 86 -49.52 -12.73 -38.94
CA LEU A 86 -49.97 -11.89 -37.83
C LEU A 86 -49.67 -12.32 -36.38
N GLN A 87 -48.85 -11.48 -35.74
CA GLN A 87 -49.08 -10.90 -34.41
C GLN A 87 -50.03 -11.67 -33.50
N GLN A 88 -49.45 -12.49 -32.63
CA GLN A 88 -49.91 -12.63 -31.25
C GLN A 88 -48.70 -12.50 -30.33
N SER A 89 -48.79 -11.49 -29.49
CA SER A 89 -47.89 -11.17 -28.39
C SER A 89 -47.82 -12.36 -27.42
N ASP A 90 -46.78 -13.16 -27.56
CA ASP A 90 -46.42 -14.18 -26.59
C ASP A 90 -45.62 -13.51 -25.45
N ALA A 91 -46.36 -12.78 -24.61
CA ALA A 91 -45.89 -12.30 -23.31
C ALA A 91 -45.74 -13.51 -22.37
N GLY A 92 -44.67 -14.27 -22.57
CA GLY A 92 -44.42 -15.50 -21.82
C GLY A 92 -43.04 -16.14 -22.02
N ARG A 93 -42.08 -15.45 -22.64
CA ARG A 93 -40.72 -16.00 -22.85
C ARG A 93 -39.76 -15.56 -21.76
N SER A 94 -39.53 -16.51 -20.84
CA SER A 94 -38.30 -16.75 -20.07
C SER A 94 -37.61 -15.53 -19.45
N ALA A 95 -37.85 -15.30 -18.16
CA ALA A 95 -37.10 -14.36 -17.32
C ALA A 95 -35.63 -14.80 -17.05
N ASN A 96 -35.03 -15.67 -17.87
CA ASN A 96 -33.67 -16.20 -17.70
C ASN A 96 -32.86 -16.24 -19.01
N ALA A 97 -33.14 -15.37 -19.98
CA ALA A 97 -32.20 -15.17 -21.08
C ALA A 97 -30.99 -14.38 -20.55
N VAL A 98 -29.84 -15.05 -20.43
CA VAL A 98 -28.58 -14.41 -20.05
C VAL A 98 -28.18 -13.48 -21.21
N SER A 99 -28.47 -12.19 -21.08
CA SER A 99 -28.18 -11.20 -22.12
C SER A 99 -26.79 -10.59 -21.98
N GLU A 100 -26.27 -10.07 -23.08
CA GLU A 100 -25.13 -9.16 -23.10
C GLU A 100 -25.49 -7.83 -22.40
N GLY A 101 -24.47 -7.14 -21.90
CA GLY A 101 -24.63 -5.81 -21.30
C GLY A 101 -24.04 -5.68 -19.89
N LEU A 102 -24.24 -4.51 -19.30
CA LEU A 102 -23.77 -4.18 -17.97
C LEU A 102 -24.57 -4.94 -16.91
N VAL A 103 -23.88 -5.67 -16.04
CA VAL A 103 -24.47 -6.39 -14.90
C VAL A 103 -23.96 -5.75 -13.62
N SER A 104 -24.88 -5.38 -12.73
CA SER A 104 -24.57 -4.82 -11.42
C SER A 104 -24.89 -5.81 -10.30
N ILE A 105 -23.90 -6.07 -9.46
CA ILE A 105 -24.01 -6.83 -8.21
C ILE A 105 -24.06 -5.82 -7.07
N HIS A 106 -25.20 -5.74 -6.40
CA HIS A 106 -25.39 -4.97 -5.17
C HIS A 106 -26.09 -5.89 -4.16
N VAL A 107 -25.31 -6.55 -3.30
CA VAL A 107 -25.82 -7.56 -2.36
C VAL A 107 -25.23 -7.34 -0.98
N GLN A 108 -26.10 -7.33 0.03
CA GLN A 108 -25.66 -7.24 1.41
C GLN A 108 -25.21 -8.61 1.90
N LEU A 109 -24.07 -8.68 2.59
CA LEU A 109 -23.45 -9.95 2.92
C LEU A 109 -24.33 -10.84 3.82
N ASN A 110 -25.18 -10.22 4.64
CA ASN A 110 -26.13 -10.91 5.53
C ASN A 110 -27.17 -11.73 4.75
N GLU A 111 -27.54 -11.30 3.54
CA GLU A 111 -28.49 -12.01 2.66
C GLU A 111 -27.91 -13.31 2.08
N LEU A 112 -26.57 -13.44 2.08
CA LEU A 112 -25.87 -14.59 1.50
C LEU A 112 -25.66 -15.74 2.51
N GLY A 113 -26.10 -15.55 3.76
CA GLY A 113 -26.01 -16.54 4.83
C GLY A 113 -24.57 -16.77 5.29
N VAL A 114 -23.87 -15.71 5.70
CA VAL A 114 -22.49 -15.82 6.20
C VAL A 114 -22.50 -16.38 7.62
N ASP A 115 -21.95 -17.58 7.75
CA ASP A 115 -21.69 -18.20 9.05
C ASP A 115 -20.39 -17.65 9.63
N ARG A 116 -20.48 -16.67 10.54
CA ARG A 116 -19.33 -16.00 11.18
C ARG A 116 -18.34 -16.95 11.88
N SER A 117 -18.71 -18.19 12.15
CA SER A 117 -17.84 -19.20 12.79
C SER A 117 -16.92 -19.94 11.80
N ALA A 118 -17.24 -19.93 10.51
CA ALA A 118 -16.46 -20.60 9.48
C ALA A 118 -15.18 -19.84 9.11
N SER A 119 -14.17 -20.56 8.60
CA SER A 119 -12.94 -19.94 8.09
C SER A 119 -13.24 -18.96 6.95
N VAL A 120 -12.59 -17.79 6.97
CA VAL A 120 -12.72 -16.74 5.93
C VAL A 120 -12.52 -17.29 4.51
N SER A 121 -11.57 -18.20 4.31
CA SER A 121 -11.31 -18.79 2.99
C SER A 121 -12.48 -19.62 2.48
N GLN A 122 -13.12 -20.39 3.36
CA GLN A 122 -14.28 -21.23 2.99
C GLN A 122 -15.51 -20.37 2.71
N GLN A 123 -15.75 -19.34 3.53
CA GLN A 123 -16.83 -18.38 3.32
C GLN A 123 -16.66 -17.62 2.01
N MET A 124 -15.47 -17.10 1.73
CA MET A 124 -15.14 -16.40 0.49
C MET A 124 -15.43 -17.28 -0.73
N HIS A 125 -14.96 -18.54 -0.73
CA HIS A 125 -15.24 -19.45 -1.84
C HIS A 125 -16.74 -19.67 -2.03
N ARG A 126 -17.49 -19.94 -0.94
CA ARG A 126 -18.94 -20.14 -0.99
C ARG A 126 -19.68 -18.91 -1.54
N VAL A 127 -19.35 -17.72 -1.04
CA VAL A 127 -20.00 -16.46 -1.47
C VAL A 127 -19.69 -16.18 -2.95
N VAL A 128 -18.42 -16.29 -3.36
CA VAL A 128 -18.04 -16.09 -4.76
C VAL A 128 -18.74 -17.11 -5.67
N SER A 129 -18.78 -18.40 -5.31
CA SER A 129 -19.47 -19.42 -6.10
C SER A 129 -20.96 -19.09 -6.28
N LYS A 130 -21.66 -18.69 -5.21
CA LYS A 130 -23.07 -18.28 -5.28
C LYS A 130 -23.28 -17.09 -6.21
N LEU A 131 -22.41 -16.07 -6.14
CA LEU A 131 -22.50 -14.88 -6.98
C LEU A 131 -22.16 -15.18 -8.44
N VAL A 132 -21.14 -16.00 -8.70
CA VAL A 132 -20.77 -16.45 -10.05
C VAL A 132 -21.91 -17.24 -10.69
N GLU A 133 -22.56 -18.12 -9.94
CA GLU A 133 -23.68 -18.92 -10.44
C GLU A 133 -24.93 -18.07 -10.71
N LYS A 134 -25.28 -17.16 -9.78
CA LYS A 134 -26.45 -16.29 -9.86
C LYS A 134 -26.32 -15.23 -10.97
N TYR A 135 -25.15 -14.57 -11.04
CA TYR A 135 -24.91 -13.47 -11.98
C TYR A 135 -24.11 -13.88 -13.20
N LYS A 136 -23.80 -15.18 -13.41
CA LYS A 136 -23.04 -15.69 -14.56
C LYS A 136 -21.80 -14.83 -14.88
N VAL A 137 -20.93 -14.71 -13.89
CA VAL A 137 -19.75 -13.82 -13.93
C VAL A 137 -18.62 -14.47 -14.79
N PRO A 138 -18.11 -13.76 -15.81
CA PRO A 138 -17.01 -14.23 -16.66
C PRO A 138 -15.72 -14.49 -15.88
N ARG A 139 -14.82 -15.32 -16.41
CA ARG A 139 -13.55 -15.65 -15.72
C ARG A 139 -12.64 -14.45 -15.47
N THR A 140 -12.66 -13.49 -16.39
CA THR A 140 -11.91 -12.23 -16.33
C THR A 140 -12.22 -11.42 -15.07
N ASP A 141 -13.49 -11.41 -14.66
CA ASP A 141 -14.01 -10.59 -13.57
C ASP A 141 -14.03 -11.31 -12.21
N ARG A 142 -13.88 -12.64 -12.20
CA ARG A 142 -13.90 -13.45 -10.97
C ARG A 142 -12.83 -13.05 -9.95
N TYR A 143 -11.66 -12.61 -10.42
CA TYR A 143 -10.57 -12.19 -9.52
C TYR A 143 -10.91 -10.90 -8.78
N GLU A 144 -11.42 -9.90 -9.49
CA GLU A 144 -11.81 -8.63 -8.89
C GLU A 144 -13.01 -8.80 -7.95
N LEU A 145 -14.01 -9.59 -8.37
CA LEU A 145 -15.14 -9.94 -7.51
C LEU A 145 -14.68 -10.61 -6.21
N ARG A 146 -13.69 -11.51 -6.27
CA ARG A 146 -13.14 -12.16 -5.08
C ARG A 146 -12.55 -11.15 -4.09
N HIS A 147 -11.85 -10.12 -4.57
CA HIS A 147 -11.32 -9.06 -3.71
C HIS A 147 -12.43 -8.25 -3.06
N ARG A 148 -13.48 -7.87 -3.81
CA ARG A 148 -14.65 -7.17 -3.25
C ARG A 148 -15.35 -7.99 -2.17
N VAL A 149 -15.50 -9.30 -2.38
CA VAL A 149 -16.06 -10.23 -1.39
C VAL A 149 -15.17 -10.34 -0.16
N LEU A 150 -13.85 -10.42 -0.33
CA LEU A 150 -12.89 -10.48 0.79
C LEU A 150 -12.97 -9.23 1.67
N VAL A 151 -13.05 -8.05 1.06
CA VAL A 151 -13.24 -6.79 1.79
C VAL A 151 -14.55 -6.81 2.58
N ALA A 152 -15.65 -7.20 1.94
CA ALA A 152 -16.95 -7.28 2.60
C ALA A 152 -16.96 -8.26 3.78
N LEU A 153 -16.30 -9.43 3.62
CA LEU A 153 -16.13 -10.40 4.68
C LEU A 153 -15.30 -9.84 5.85
N ALA A 154 -14.23 -9.11 5.57
CA ALA A 154 -13.39 -8.51 6.61
C ALA A 154 -14.13 -7.46 7.46
N PHE A 155 -15.13 -6.78 6.89
CA PHE A 155 -16.05 -5.93 7.67
C PHE A 155 -17.06 -6.78 8.47
N ALA A 156 -17.66 -7.80 7.85
CA ALA A 156 -18.68 -8.65 8.47
C ALA A 156 -18.18 -9.48 9.67
N THR A 157 -16.95 -9.99 9.58
CA THR A 157 -16.31 -10.74 10.68
C THR A 157 -15.78 -9.81 11.77
N GLY A 158 -15.59 -8.53 11.46
CA GLY A 158 -14.97 -7.56 12.35
C GLY A 158 -13.44 -7.67 12.44
N ASP A 159 -12.81 -8.53 11.65
CA ASP A 159 -11.37 -8.78 11.66
C ASP A 159 -10.58 -7.57 11.12
N SER A 160 -10.08 -6.73 12.04
CA SER A 160 -9.29 -5.54 11.70
C SER A 160 -7.96 -5.90 11.03
N GLU A 161 -7.30 -6.98 11.45
CA GLU A 161 -6.00 -7.37 10.88
C GLU A 161 -6.13 -7.83 9.43
N LEU A 162 -7.20 -8.55 9.10
CA LEU A 162 -7.51 -8.88 7.71
C LEU A 162 -7.76 -7.61 6.88
N ARG A 163 -8.54 -6.64 7.39
CA ARG A 163 -8.77 -5.36 6.70
C ARG A 163 -7.45 -4.61 6.45
N PHE A 164 -6.60 -4.48 7.47
CA PHE A 164 -5.32 -3.79 7.35
C PHE A 164 -4.35 -4.53 6.44
N THR A 165 -4.39 -5.87 6.41
CA THR A 165 -3.57 -6.67 5.50
C THR A 165 -3.99 -6.46 4.05
N LEU A 166 -5.29 -6.53 3.75
CA LEU A 166 -5.83 -6.26 2.41
C LEU A 166 -5.48 -4.84 1.93
N LEU A 167 -5.64 -3.85 2.82
CA LEU A 167 -5.30 -2.46 2.54
C LEU A 167 -3.80 -2.29 2.23
N ARG A 168 -2.91 -2.82 3.08
CA ARG A 168 -1.47 -2.77 2.86
C ARG A 168 -1.07 -3.47 1.56
N SER A 169 -1.63 -4.63 1.27
CA SER A 169 -1.37 -5.35 0.01
C SER A 169 -1.75 -4.53 -1.21
N ARG A 170 -2.89 -3.83 -1.20
CA ARG A 170 -3.30 -2.94 -2.30
C ARG A 170 -2.33 -1.77 -2.48
N ILE A 171 -1.93 -1.13 -1.38
CA ILE A 171 -1.00 0.01 -1.42
C ILE A 171 0.39 -0.43 -1.88
N TYR A 172 0.92 -1.56 -1.39
CA TYR A 172 2.20 -2.09 -1.84
C TYR A 172 2.18 -2.50 -3.31
N ALA A 173 1.10 -3.14 -3.78
CA ALA A 173 0.98 -3.49 -5.19
C ALA A 173 1.04 -2.25 -6.08
N ALA A 174 0.35 -1.17 -5.72
CA ALA A 174 0.42 0.10 -6.46
C ALA A 174 1.83 0.71 -6.43
N ALA A 175 2.51 0.69 -5.27
CA ALA A 175 3.88 1.18 -5.14
C ALA A 175 4.88 0.39 -6.01
N ILE A 176 4.73 -0.94 -6.07
CA ILE A 176 5.57 -1.79 -6.92
C ILE A 176 5.29 -1.50 -8.41
N LEU A 177 4.02 -1.40 -8.80
CA LEU A 177 3.63 -1.07 -10.16
C LEU A 177 4.20 0.29 -10.60
N SER A 178 4.18 1.30 -9.72
CA SER A 178 4.76 2.62 -10.00
C SER A 178 6.28 2.59 -10.16
N GLN A 179 6.97 1.58 -9.64
CA GLN A 179 8.42 1.44 -9.83
C GLN A 179 8.78 0.62 -11.07
N LEU A 180 7.93 -0.32 -11.47
CA LEU A 180 8.17 -1.20 -12.62
C LEU A 180 7.82 -0.55 -13.96
N MET A 181 6.85 0.36 -13.96
CA MET A 181 6.30 0.97 -15.18
C MET A 181 6.85 2.39 -15.39
N ASN A 182 6.98 2.78 -16.66
CA ASN A 182 7.23 4.18 -16.99
C ASN A 182 5.96 5.03 -16.79
N GLU A 183 6.11 6.36 -16.85
CA GLU A 183 5.03 7.29 -16.50
C GLU A 183 3.75 7.12 -17.33
N ARG A 184 3.87 6.87 -18.63
CA ARG A 184 2.70 6.68 -19.51
C ARG A 184 2.01 5.35 -19.22
N GLU A 185 2.76 4.28 -19.02
CA GLU A 185 2.24 2.96 -18.70
C GLU A 185 1.53 2.96 -17.35
N PHE A 186 2.16 3.49 -16.31
CA PHE A 186 1.57 3.57 -14.97
C PHE A 186 0.27 4.38 -14.99
N LYS A 187 0.28 5.53 -15.67
CA LYS A 187 -0.91 6.36 -15.82
C LYS A 187 -2.05 5.61 -16.51
N ASN A 188 -1.78 5.00 -17.67
CA ASN A 188 -2.82 4.33 -18.45
C ASN A 188 -3.33 3.04 -17.80
N ALA A 189 -2.45 2.27 -17.16
CA ALA A 189 -2.78 0.97 -16.58
C ALA A 189 -3.46 1.10 -15.21
N PHE A 190 -3.05 2.09 -14.40
CA PHE A 190 -3.49 2.23 -13.01
C PHE A 190 -4.25 3.54 -12.75
N LEU A 191 -3.61 4.71 -12.94
CA LEU A 191 -4.21 6.00 -12.55
C LEU A 191 -5.46 6.37 -13.36
N SER A 192 -5.59 5.91 -14.61
CA SER A 192 -6.82 6.10 -15.39
C SER A 192 -8.04 5.42 -14.76
N ARG A 193 -7.82 4.37 -13.96
CA ARG A 193 -8.88 3.65 -13.22
C ARG A 193 -9.06 4.22 -11.82
N GLU A 194 -7.96 4.64 -11.19
CA GLU A 194 -7.90 5.11 -9.81
C GLU A 194 -7.23 6.49 -9.73
N PRO A 195 -7.86 7.56 -10.27
CA PRO A 195 -7.23 8.87 -10.41
C PRO A 195 -6.97 9.56 -9.07
N ASN A 196 -7.73 9.21 -8.02
CA ASN A 196 -7.61 9.81 -6.69
C ASN A 196 -6.71 9.00 -5.75
N PHE A 197 -6.09 7.91 -6.22
CA PHE A 197 -5.35 6.97 -5.36
C PHE A 197 -4.35 7.67 -4.43
N THR A 198 -3.55 8.59 -4.97
CA THR A 198 -2.54 9.32 -4.21
C THR A 198 -3.15 10.18 -3.09
N ALA A 199 -4.24 10.89 -3.39
CA ALA A 199 -4.94 11.71 -2.40
C ALA A 199 -5.62 10.84 -1.33
N ASP A 200 -6.17 9.69 -1.73
CA ASP A 200 -6.90 8.77 -0.86
C ASP A 200 -5.97 8.12 0.17
N ILE A 201 -4.78 7.68 -0.25
CA ILE A 201 -3.78 7.11 0.68
C ILE A 201 -3.19 8.17 1.60
N ILE A 202 -2.99 9.41 1.15
CA ILE A 202 -2.59 10.51 2.04
C ILE A 202 -3.68 10.77 3.07
N GLY A 203 -4.94 10.64 2.67
CA GLY A 203 -6.08 10.71 3.56
C GLY A 203 -6.06 9.72 4.72
N VAL A 204 -5.30 8.62 4.63
CA VAL A 204 -5.12 7.63 5.71
C VAL A 204 -4.17 8.12 6.82
N LEU A 205 -3.25 9.03 6.49
CA LEU A 205 -2.30 9.59 7.45
C LEU A 205 -2.96 10.59 8.42
N GLN A 206 -4.15 11.08 8.09
CA GLN A 206 -4.86 12.06 8.89
C GLN A 206 -5.13 11.54 10.30
N PRO A 207 -4.85 12.31 11.37
CA PRO A 207 -4.97 11.84 12.75
C PRO A 207 -6.35 11.28 13.10
N GLU A 208 -7.41 11.81 12.48
CA GLU A 208 -8.81 11.43 12.71
C GLU A 208 -9.15 10.03 12.21
N VAL A 209 -8.32 9.45 11.33
CA VAL A 209 -8.51 8.09 10.83
C VAL A 209 -8.07 7.05 11.87
N HIS A 210 -7.14 7.43 12.76
CA HIS A 210 -6.55 6.52 13.74
C HIS A 210 -5.97 5.24 13.10
N ALA A 211 -5.39 5.35 11.91
CA ALA A 211 -4.83 4.21 11.21
C ALA A 211 -3.66 3.59 12.01
N PRO A 212 -3.50 2.26 12.03
CA PRO A 212 -2.36 1.63 12.70
C PRO A 212 -1.04 2.04 12.02
N LEU A 213 0.05 2.11 12.81
CA LEU A 213 1.36 2.52 12.30
C LEU A 213 1.86 1.65 11.15
N SER A 214 1.47 0.37 11.12
CA SER A 214 1.81 -0.55 10.04
C SER A 214 1.22 -0.12 8.70
N VAL A 215 -0.02 0.39 8.68
CA VAL A 215 -0.67 0.94 7.48
C VAL A 215 -0.05 2.28 7.11
N GLN A 216 0.17 3.17 8.08
CA GLN A 216 0.80 4.47 7.82
C GLN A 216 2.22 4.31 7.22
N THR A 217 2.99 3.34 7.71
CA THR A 217 4.31 2.99 7.16
C THR A 217 4.22 2.60 5.68
N THR A 218 3.25 1.76 5.34
CA THR A 218 3.00 1.35 3.94
C THR A 218 2.60 2.54 3.06
N VAL A 219 1.82 3.48 3.58
CA VAL A 219 1.49 4.72 2.86
C VAL A 219 2.75 5.54 2.55
N PHE A 220 3.64 5.77 3.52
CA PHE A 220 4.87 6.52 3.28
C PHE A 220 5.77 5.86 2.23
N LEU A 221 5.90 4.53 2.26
CA LEU A 221 6.67 3.79 1.24
C LEU A 221 6.05 3.91 -0.16
N ALA A 222 4.73 3.86 -0.25
CA ALA A 222 4.04 4.09 -1.52
C ALA A 222 4.18 5.52 -2.02
N LEU A 223 4.09 6.51 -1.12
CA LEU A 223 4.28 7.91 -1.49
C LEU A 223 5.69 8.17 -2.00
N GLU A 224 6.73 7.62 -1.37
CA GLU A 224 8.10 7.71 -1.91
C GLU A 224 8.19 7.14 -3.33
N SER A 225 7.52 6.01 -3.58
CA SER A 225 7.50 5.37 -4.90
C SER A 225 6.76 6.22 -5.94
N LEU A 226 5.68 6.88 -5.52
CA LEU A 226 4.89 7.78 -6.37
C LEU A 226 5.60 9.09 -6.67
N LEU A 227 6.51 9.57 -5.81
CA LEU A 227 7.32 10.77 -6.11
C LEU A 227 8.25 10.59 -7.31
N LYS A 228 8.47 9.36 -7.79
CA LYS A 228 9.19 9.07 -9.05
C LYS A 228 8.32 9.33 -10.29
N GLN A 229 7.00 9.36 -10.12
CA GLN A 229 6.02 9.62 -11.18
C GLN A 229 5.71 11.12 -11.21
N ARG A 230 6.31 11.86 -12.16
CA ARG A 230 6.30 13.34 -12.18
C ARG A 230 4.89 13.92 -12.14
N SER A 231 3.95 13.30 -12.83
CA SER A 231 2.52 13.67 -12.84
C SER A 231 1.86 13.63 -11.45
N GLU A 232 2.31 12.78 -10.55
CA GLU A 232 1.72 12.63 -9.21
C GLU A 232 2.34 13.57 -8.16
N VAL A 233 3.57 14.04 -8.37
CA VAL A 233 4.35 14.81 -7.39
C VAL A 233 3.57 16.04 -6.89
N SER A 234 3.04 16.84 -7.82
CA SER A 234 2.31 18.07 -7.47
C SER A 234 1.03 17.75 -6.69
N GLY A 235 0.25 16.77 -7.15
CA GLY A 235 -0.98 16.33 -6.50
C GLY A 235 -0.73 15.78 -5.09
N ALA A 236 0.35 15.01 -4.91
CA ALA A 236 0.77 14.48 -3.62
C ALA A 236 1.09 15.61 -2.63
N TYR A 237 1.84 16.64 -3.06
CA TYR A 237 2.20 17.76 -2.20
C TYR A 237 1.01 18.60 -1.78
N VAL A 238 0.06 18.82 -2.69
CA VAL A 238 -1.20 19.53 -2.39
C VAL A 238 -2.05 18.72 -1.41
N ALA A 239 -2.24 17.42 -1.66
CA ALA A 239 -3.03 16.55 -0.79
C ALA A 239 -2.42 16.40 0.61
N LEU A 240 -1.09 16.41 0.73
CA LEU A 240 -0.38 16.38 2.01
C LEU A 240 -0.41 17.73 2.74
N ASN A 241 -0.78 18.81 2.05
CA ASN A 241 -0.60 20.18 2.50
C ASN A 241 0.86 20.44 2.91
N ALA A 242 1.79 20.08 2.02
CA ALA A 242 3.21 19.94 2.31
C ALA A 242 3.92 21.23 2.79
N SER A 243 3.40 22.41 2.47
CA SER A 243 3.92 23.72 2.95
C SER A 243 3.34 24.14 4.31
N ALA A 244 2.37 23.43 4.86
CA ALA A 244 1.71 23.85 6.08
C ALA A 244 2.45 23.37 7.33
N ASN A 245 2.80 24.31 8.20
CA ASN A 245 3.40 24.04 9.52
C ASN A 245 2.47 23.20 10.43
N HIS A 246 1.16 23.29 10.23
CA HIS A 246 0.16 22.50 10.94
C HIS A 246 -0.34 21.29 10.14
N GLY A 247 0.31 20.95 9.03
CA GLY A 247 -0.01 19.76 8.24
C GLY A 247 0.34 18.45 8.95
N VAL A 248 -0.20 17.35 8.43
CA VAL A 248 -0.03 16.00 9.00
C VAL A 248 1.44 15.57 9.07
N LEU A 249 2.25 15.93 8.07
CA LEU A 249 3.68 15.63 8.05
C LEU A 249 4.41 16.29 9.22
N MET A 250 4.12 17.58 9.45
CA MET A 250 4.72 18.35 10.53
C MET A 250 4.25 17.89 11.91
N PHE A 251 2.98 17.45 12.03
CA PHE A 251 2.48 16.81 13.25
C PHE A 251 3.26 15.52 13.58
N ILE A 252 3.44 14.63 12.60
CA ILE A 252 4.19 13.38 12.77
C ILE A 252 5.64 13.67 13.14
N LEU A 253 6.30 14.62 12.47
CA LEU A 253 7.68 14.99 12.74
C LEU A 253 7.88 15.59 14.14
N ARG A 254 7.00 16.50 14.57
CA ARG A 254 7.03 17.06 15.93
C ARG A 254 6.86 15.97 16.98
N LYS A 255 5.94 15.03 16.75
CA LYS A 255 5.73 13.90 17.65
C LYS A 255 6.93 12.94 17.68
N ALA A 256 7.60 12.74 16.55
CA ALA A 256 8.77 11.85 16.47
C ALA A 256 9.96 12.36 17.30
N PHE A 257 10.09 13.68 17.47
CA PHE A 257 11.20 14.35 18.15
C PHE A 257 10.73 15.22 19.34
N ALA A 258 9.64 14.84 19.98
CA ALA A 258 9.04 15.61 21.07
C ALA A 258 9.81 15.49 22.40
N ASP A 259 10.34 14.29 22.68
CA ASP A 259 11.04 13.97 23.92
C ASP A 259 12.53 13.73 23.61
N VAL A 260 13.36 14.71 23.99
CA VAL A 260 14.79 14.75 23.69
C VAL A 260 15.56 13.64 24.41
N ASP A 261 15.13 13.32 25.63
CA ASP A 261 15.79 12.35 26.50
C ASP A 261 15.09 10.97 26.49
N GLY A 262 13.92 10.89 25.85
CA GLY A 262 13.08 9.70 25.82
C GLY A 262 13.45 8.66 24.75
N PRO A 263 12.89 7.44 24.87
CA PRO A 263 12.95 6.44 23.82
C PRO A 263 12.18 6.89 22.56
N PRO A 264 12.45 6.30 21.39
CA PRO A 264 11.74 6.64 20.15
C PRO A 264 10.23 6.40 20.28
N VAL A 265 9.43 7.40 19.92
CA VAL A 265 7.96 7.32 19.91
C VAL A 265 7.44 6.37 18.82
N TYR A 266 8.17 6.26 17.71
CA TYR A 266 7.80 5.45 16.56
C TYR A 266 8.77 4.29 16.34
N PRO A 267 8.27 3.13 15.84
CA PRO A 267 9.12 2.01 15.42
C PRO A 267 10.12 2.40 14.33
N TYR A 268 11.21 1.65 14.23
CA TYR A 268 12.28 1.89 13.27
C TYR A 268 11.80 1.86 11.81
N GLU A 269 10.87 0.95 11.48
CA GLU A 269 10.30 0.79 10.14
C GLU A 269 9.53 2.03 9.72
N PHE A 270 8.73 2.59 10.63
CA PHE A 270 7.97 3.82 10.40
C PHE A 270 8.92 5.00 10.18
N MET A 271 9.91 5.18 11.05
CA MET A 271 10.92 6.25 10.92
C MET A 271 11.73 6.12 9.63
N SER A 272 12.01 4.89 9.18
CA SER A 272 12.71 4.63 7.93
C SER A 272 11.86 5.00 6.71
N ALA A 273 10.58 4.60 6.69
CA ALA A 273 9.65 4.98 5.63
C ALA A 273 9.45 6.50 5.54
N LEU A 274 9.27 7.16 6.69
CA LEU A 274 9.16 8.61 6.76
C LEU A 274 10.43 9.30 6.22
N TYR A 275 11.61 8.81 6.61
CA TYR A 275 12.88 9.34 6.12
C TYR A 275 13.04 9.17 4.60
N PHE A 276 12.69 8.01 4.04
CA PHE A 276 12.76 7.80 2.58
C PHE A 276 11.82 8.75 1.84
N PHE A 277 10.61 8.95 2.34
CA PHE A 277 9.67 9.92 1.77
C PHE A 277 10.21 11.35 1.83
N LEU A 278 10.72 11.79 2.99
CA LEU A 278 11.32 13.12 3.15
C LEU A 278 12.54 13.35 2.24
N THR A 279 13.36 12.32 2.06
CA THR A 279 14.49 12.36 1.12
C THR A 279 14.00 12.49 -0.32
N GLY A 280 12.96 11.74 -0.70
CA GLY A 280 12.31 11.85 -2.01
C GLY A 280 11.74 13.25 -2.25
N MET A 281 11.14 13.87 -1.23
CA MET A 281 10.67 15.26 -1.31
C MET A 281 11.84 16.24 -1.47
N ALA A 282 12.88 16.13 -0.65
CA ALA A 282 14.03 17.01 -0.71
C ALA A 282 14.73 16.95 -2.06
N ASN A 283 14.88 15.75 -2.64
CA ASN A 283 15.46 15.55 -3.97
C ASN A 283 14.70 16.25 -5.10
N ASN A 284 13.44 16.60 -4.90
CA ASN A 284 12.67 17.43 -5.81
C ASN A 284 12.83 18.90 -5.39
N MET A 285 13.32 19.76 -6.29
CA MET A 285 13.56 21.19 -6.00
C MET A 285 12.34 21.88 -5.34
N ASN A 286 11.14 21.66 -5.87
CA ASN A 286 9.91 22.19 -5.27
C ASN A 286 9.58 21.55 -3.91
N GLY A 287 9.86 20.25 -3.74
CA GLY A 287 9.62 19.54 -2.49
C GLY A 287 10.53 20.05 -1.35
N GLY A 288 11.82 20.29 -1.64
CA GLY A 288 12.75 20.91 -0.69
C GLY A 288 12.27 22.29 -0.22
N GLN A 289 11.83 23.15 -1.15
CA GLN A 289 11.26 24.46 -0.81
C GLN A 289 10.01 24.35 0.06
N LEU A 290 9.10 23.41 -0.24
CA LEU A 290 7.90 23.17 0.55
C LEU A 290 8.25 22.72 1.98
N LEU A 291 9.19 21.79 2.14
CA LEU A 291 9.66 21.32 3.45
C LEU A 291 10.22 22.47 4.30
N VAL A 292 11.07 23.33 3.71
CA VAL A 292 11.63 24.48 4.41
C VAL A 292 10.55 25.48 4.78
N SER A 293 9.63 25.78 3.85
CA SER A 293 8.49 26.68 4.09
C SER A 293 7.54 26.19 5.18
N ALA A 294 7.40 24.86 5.32
CA ALA A 294 6.58 24.25 6.36
C ALA A 294 7.21 24.38 7.76
N GLY A 295 8.49 24.74 7.86
CA GLY A 295 9.20 24.84 9.13
C GLY A 295 9.85 23.53 9.57
N VAL A 296 10.30 22.68 8.63
CA VAL A 296 11.00 21.43 8.97
C VAL A 296 12.34 21.67 9.68
N VAL A 297 13.03 22.76 9.33
CA VAL A 297 14.41 23.02 9.78
C VAL A 297 14.52 23.17 11.29
N PRO A 298 13.67 23.96 11.99
CA PRO A 298 13.68 24.00 13.47
C PRO A 298 13.48 22.64 14.14
N ILE A 299 12.62 21.78 13.58
CA ILE A 299 12.41 20.42 14.13
C ILE A 299 13.69 19.61 14.00
N PHE A 300 14.33 19.68 12.84
CA PHE A 300 15.58 18.95 12.60
C PHE A 300 16.74 19.45 13.47
N VAL A 301 16.84 20.75 13.70
CA VAL A 301 17.81 21.31 14.66
C VAL A 301 17.53 20.81 16.08
N SER A 302 16.25 20.75 16.50
CA SER A 302 15.87 20.16 17.79
C SER A 302 16.20 18.66 17.85
N ALA A 303 16.05 17.93 16.75
CA ALA A 303 16.39 16.51 16.68
C ALA A 303 17.88 16.24 16.93
N LEU A 304 18.78 17.17 16.56
CA LEU A 304 20.22 17.05 16.84
C LEU A 304 20.55 16.97 18.33
N LYS A 305 19.63 17.36 19.22
CA LYS A 305 19.83 17.29 20.67
C LYS A 305 19.55 15.92 21.29
N HIS A 306 18.94 14.99 20.54
CA HIS A 306 18.53 13.70 21.10
C HIS A 306 19.73 12.77 21.32
N THR A 307 19.94 12.33 22.55
CA THR A 307 21.11 11.52 22.96
C THR A 307 20.79 10.04 23.13
N HIS A 308 19.51 9.66 23.19
CA HIS A 308 19.09 8.28 23.40
C HIS A 308 19.58 7.34 22.29
N LEU A 309 20.21 6.22 22.68
CA LEU A 309 20.90 5.28 21.77
C LEU A 309 20.04 4.81 20.59
N GLN A 310 18.77 4.48 20.85
CA GLN A 310 17.84 4.00 19.81
C GLN A 310 17.42 5.10 18.81
N GLN A 311 17.66 6.37 19.12
CA GLN A 311 17.30 7.50 18.26
C GLN A 311 18.45 7.97 17.36
N LEU A 312 19.70 7.65 17.69
CA LEU A 312 20.89 8.19 17.03
C LEU A 312 20.91 7.99 15.51
N ARG A 313 20.43 6.84 15.03
CA ARG A 313 20.32 6.58 13.59
C ARG A 313 19.32 7.54 12.93
N SER A 314 18.22 7.87 13.60
CA SER A 314 17.27 8.89 13.14
C SER A 314 17.89 10.28 13.18
N VAL A 315 18.69 10.60 14.22
CA VAL A 315 19.42 11.88 14.29
C VAL A 315 20.43 12.02 13.15
N GLY A 316 21.22 10.98 12.87
CA GLY A 316 22.18 10.99 11.75
C GLY A 316 21.49 11.16 10.39
N ARG A 317 20.31 10.54 10.21
CA ARG A 317 19.46 10.74 9.03
C ARG A 317 18.94 12.18 8.93
N VAL A 318 18.55 12.79 10.05
CA VAL A 318 18.17 14.20 10.09
C VAL A 318 19.34 15.12 9.72
N ALA A 319 20.53 14.88 10.29
CA ALA A 319 21.74 15.63 9.94
C ALA A 319 22.05 15.54 8.44
N LYS A 320 21.94 14.33 7.87
CA LYS A 320 22.09 14.10 6.43
C LYS A 320 21.05 14.85 5.58
N LEU A 321 19.81 14.93 6.05
CA LEU A 321 18.75 15.63 5.32
C LEU A 321 18.92 17.15 5.43
N LEU A 322 19.36 17.66 6.59
CA LEU A 322 19.76 19.06 6.75
C LEU A 322 20.89 19.42 5.79
N ASP A 323 21.93 18.59 5.71
CA ASP A 323 23.06 18.76 4.80
C ASP A 323 22.59 18.90 3.34
N TYR A 324 21.71 17.99 2.93
CA TYR A 324 21.13 18.04 1.60
C TYR A 324 20.26 19.29 1.38
N LEU A 325 19.40 19.66 2.33
CA LEU A 325 18.53 20.84 2.19
C LEU A 325 19.32 22.15 2.17
N ILE A 326 20.41 22.25 2.93
CA ILE A 326 21.29 23.43 2.93
C ILE A 326 21.98 23.58 1.58
N SER A 327 22.51 22.50 1.02
CA SER A 327 23.18 22.52 -0.29
C SER A 327 22.22 22.73 -1.47
N SER A 328 20.96 22.28 -1.37
CA SER A 328 20.01 22.30 -2.49
C SER A 328 18.97 23.42 -2.44
N THR A 329 18.71 24.01 -1.28
CA THR A 329 17.62 24.98 -1.07
C THR A 329 18.13 26.23 -0.34
N ASN A 330 18.21 27.36 -1.06
CA ASN A 330 18.79 28.61 -0.56
C ASN A 330 18.18 29.13 0.75
N ALA A 331 16.88 28.90 0.97
CA ALA A 331 16.18 29.35 2.18
C ALA A 331 16.53 28.53 3.44
N THR A 332 17.15 27.36 3.29
CA THR A 332 17.43 26.45 4.41
C THR A 332 18.49 27.01 5.34
N PHE A 333 19.61 27.55 4.81
CA PHE A 333 20.71 28.01 5.66
C PHE A 333 20.30 29.18 6.58
N PRO A 334 19.60 30.24 6.10
CA PRO A 334 19.05 31.27 6.98
C PRO A 334 18.10 30.71 8.05
N ALA A 335 17.24 29.74 7.70
CA ALA A 335 16.36 29.09 8.65
C ALA A 335 17.13 28.25 9.69
N PHE A 336 18.21 27.59 9.27
CA PHE A 336 19.10 26.81 10.13
C PHE A 336 19.80 27.71 11.15
N CYS A 337 20.34 28.85 10.71
CA CYS A 337 20.93 29.85 11.59
C CYS A 337 19.90 30.43 12.58
N SER A 338 18.71 30.76 12.09
CA SER A 338 17.62 31.31 12.92
C SER A 338 17.15 30.33 14.01
N ALA A 339 17.27 29.02 13.76
CA ALA A 339 16.97 27.97 14.73
C ALA A 339 18.14 27.66 15.69
N ASN A 340 19.21 28.46 15.69
CA ASN A 340 20.46 28.21 16.42
C ASN A 340 21.15 26.89 16.02
N GLY A 341 21.05 26.53 14.73
CA GLY A 341 21.53 25.26 14.19
C GLY A 341 23.04 25.07 14.27
N ILE A 342 23.82 26.14 14.08
CA ILE A 342 25.30 26.06 14.15
C ILE A 342 25.74 25.66 15.57
N ALA A 343 25.22 26.33 16.60
CA ALA A 343 25.56 26.00 17.99
C ALA A 343 25.12 24.58 18.34
N ALA A 344 23.90 24.18 17.95
CA ALA A 344 23.40 22.83 18.18
C ALA A 344 24.25 21.75 17.49
N LEU A 345 24.75 22.02 16.28
CA LEU A 345 25.65 21.11 15.57
C LEU A 345 26.99 20.97 16.27
N VAL A 346 27.62 22.09 16.65
CA VAL A 346 28.92 22.09 17.32
C VAL A 346 28.83 21.42 18.68
N GLU A 347 27.84 21.78 19.50
CA GLU A 347 27.58 21.16 20.81
C GLU A 347 27.36 19.65 20.66
N ARG A 348 26.63 19.23 19.61
CA ARG A 348 26.41 17.81 19.37
C ARG A 348 27.69 17.07 18.95
N ILE A 349 28.51 17.66 18.09
CA ILE A 349 29.80 17.09 17.68
C ILE A 349 30.71 16.98 18.90
N GLU A 350 30.82 18.03 19.71
CA GLU A 350 31.60 18.05 20.95
C GLU A 350 31.17 16.91 21.88
N SER A 351 29.86 16.81 22.17
CA SER A 351 29.32 15.73 23.02
C SER A 351 29.68 14.33 22.53
N GLU A 352 29.54 14.05 21.22
CA GLU A 352 29.87 12.73 20.67
C GLU A 352 31.38 12.45 20.64
N VAL A 353 32.21 13.46 20.42
CA VAL A 353 33.68 13.33 20.45
C VAL A 353 34.18 13.12 21.88
N CYS A 354 33.71 13.91 22.85
CA CYS A 354 34.04 13.74 24.26
C CYS A 354 33.70 12.33 24.73
N ARG A 355 32.50 11.85 24.40
CA ARG A 355 32.08 10.47 24.72
C ARG A 355 32.98 9.42 24.06
N ALA A 356 33.45 9.65 22.83
CA ALA A 356 34.39 8.76 22.17
C ALA A 356 35.76 8.71 22.87
N VAL A 357 36.25 9.86 23.33
CA VAL A 357 37.48 9.96 24.12
C VAL A 357 37.32 9.23 25.45
N GLU A 358 36.23 9.46 26.19
CA GLU A 358 35.94 8.78 27.46
C GLU A 358 35.92 7.24 27.30
N ILE A 359 35.27 6.72 26.25
CA ILE A 359 35.24 5.28 25.98
C ILE A 359 36.63 4.77 25.61
N SER A 360 37.41 5.55 24.87
CA SER A 360 38.79 5.21 24.51
C SER A 360 39.71 5.15 25.73
N GLU A 361 39.56 6.08 26.68
CA GLU A 361 40.32 6.11 27.94
C GLU A 361 39.91 4.96 28.87
N ALA A 362 38.62 4.61 28.89
CA ALA A 362 38.12 3.47 29.66
C ALA A 362 38.55 2.11 29.10
N ASN A 363 38.93 2.02 27.82
CA ASN A 363 39.36 0.79 27.17
C ASN A 363 40.64 0.99 26.30
N PRO A 364 41.80 1.17 26.94
CA PRO A 364 43.05 1.50 26.26
C PRO A 364 43.56 0.38 25.35
N GLU A 365 43.21 -0.89 25.62
CA GLU A 365 43.57 -2.03 24.77
C GLU A 365 42.86 -1.97 23.41
N ALA A 366 41.58 -1.61 23.39
CA ALA A 366 40.83 -1.42 22.14
C ALA A 366 41.35 -0.22 21.33
N ALA A 367 41.83 0.84 22.01
CA ALA A 367 42.41 2.02 21.37
C ALA A 367 43.80 1.76 20.77
N ALA A 368 44.63 0.94 21.43
CA ALA A 368 45.95 0.55 20.93
C ALA A 368 45.86 -0.18 19.57
N ASP A 369 44.86 -1.05 19.39
CA ASP A 369 44.57 -1.74 18.13
C ASP A 369 44.26 -0.79 16.95
N LEU A 370 43.76 0.44 17.21
CA LEU A 370 43.53 1.45 16.16
C LEU A 370 44.79 2.22 15.78
N SER A 371 45.75 2.37 16.68
CA SER A 371 46.99 3.12 16.40
C SER A 371 47.98 2.36 15.49
N SER A 372 47.82 1.04 15.38
CA SER A 372 48.65 0.18 14.52
C SER A 372 48.25 0.32 13.05
N PRO A 373 49.20 0.51 12.11
CA PRO A 373 48.90 0.44 10.68
C PRO A 373 48.34 -0.94 10.34
N VAL A 374 47.30 -0.98 9.49
CA VAL A 374 46.66 -2.24 9.04
C VAL A 374 47.73 -3.11 8.38
N LYS A 375 48.21 -4.14 9.08
CA LYS A 375 49.01 -5.19 8.46
C LYS A 375 48.07 -6.01 7.59
N LEU A 376 48.21 -5.89 6.27
CA LEU A 376 47.56 -6.78 5.32
C LEU A 376 48.17 -8.19 5.52
N PRO A 377 47.40 -9.24 5.90
CA PRO A 377 47.92 -10.59 5.93
C PRO A 377 48.19 -11.06 4.50
N GLU A 378 49.26 -11.84 4.34
CA GLU A 378 49.45 -12.63 3.12
C GLU A 378 48.26 -13.59 2.99
N PHE A 379 47.68 -13.64 1.78
CA PHE A 379 46.48 -14.40 1.44
C PHE A 379 46.72 -15.91 1.53
N SER A 380 46.74 -16.44 2.73
CA SER A 380 46.86 -17.87 2.98
C SER A 380 45.89 -18.25 4.09
N GLU A 381 44.70 -18.66 3.64
CA GLU A 381 43.71 -19.47 4.36
C GLU A 381 42.66 -18.73 5.24
N TYR A 382 41.40 -18.96 4.86
CA TYR A 382 40.12 -18.66 5.54
C TYR A 382 39.54 -17.22 5.46
N PRO A 383 38.63 -16.94 4.50
CA PRO A 383 38.04 -15.60 4.30
C PRO A 383 36.92 -15.21 5.29
N LYS A 384 36.65 -16.00 6.34
CA LYS A 384 35.52 -15.73 7.27
C LYS A 384 35.89 -14.86 8.49
N GLN A 385 37.17 -14.55 8.69
CA GLN A 385 37.65 -13.63 9.73
C GLN A 385 38.35 -12.39 9.15
N LEU A 386 38.03 -12.04 7.90
CA LEU A 386 38.60 -10.86 7.24
C LEU A 386 38.11 -9.57 7.92
N TYR A 387 39.06 -8.90 8.59
CA TYR A 387 39.07 -7.49 8.97
C TYR A 387 37.79 -6.93 9.58
N ARG A 388 37.59 -7.13 10.89
CA ARG A 388 36.77 -6.19 11.67
C ARG A 388 37.72 -5.43 12.59
N ARG A 389 38.18 -4.25 12.17
CA ARG A 389 38.87 -3.32 13.09
C ARG A 389 37.94 -3.15 14.29
N ARG A 390 38.44 -3.35 15.51
CA ARG A 390 37.63 -3.08 16.70
C ARG A 390 37.30 -1.59 16.69
N GLU A 391 36.03 -1.29 16.44
CA GLU A 391 35.52 0.07 16.55
C GLU A 391 35.26 0.35 18.05
N ILE A 392 35.82 1.43 18.58
CA ILE A 392 35.64 1.85 19.98
C ILE A 392 34.17 2.24 20.22
N LEU A 393 33.55 2.85 19.21
CA LEU A 393 32.19 3.34 19.26
C LEU A 393 31.21 2.32 18.66
N ALA A 394 29.98 2.31 19.16
CA ALA A 394 28.91 1.55 18.52
C ALA A 394 28.60 2.12 17.11
N PRO A 395 28.15 1.29 16.15
CA PRO A 395 27.91 1.69 14.76
C PRO A 395 26.99 2.90 14.61
N GLU A 396 26.01 3.06 15.49
CA GLU A 396 25.07 4.17 15.51
C GLU A 396 25.75 5.53 15.72
N HIS A 397 26.75 5.58 16.59
CA HIS A 397 27.50 6.80 16.89
C HIS A 397 28.50 7.14 15.79
N ILE A 398 29.11 6.13 15.18
CA ILE A 398 30.00 6.32 14.02
C ILE A 398 29.21 6.89 12.85
N TYR A 399 28.04 6.31 12.58
CA TYR A 399 27.14 6.82 11.55
C TYR A 399 26.73 8.27 11.83
N LEU A 400 26.33 8.58 13.06
CA LEU A 400 25.97 9.94 13.45
C LEU A 400 27.13 10.93 13.26
N LEU A 401 28.30 10.66 13.84
CA LEU A 401 29.49 11.52 13.73
C LEU A 401 29.84 11.79 12.27
N LYS A 402 29.79 10.76 11.42
CA LYS A 402 30.03 10.91 9.99
C LYS A 402 29.07 11.91 9.33
N GLU A 403 27.77 11.81 9.60
CA GLU A 403 26.78 12.72 9.02
C GLU A 403 26.88 14.14 9.60
N LEU A 404 27.23 14.29 10.88
CA LEU A 404 27.46 15.60 11.51
C LEU A 404 28.69 16.32 10.91
N PHE A 405 29.82 15.63 10.76
CA PHE A 405 31.00 16.21 10.12
C PHE A 405 30.77 16.53 8.65
N LYS A 406 29.99 15.71 7.95
CA LYS A 406 29.60 15.97 6.56
C LYS A 406 28.77 17.26 6.46
N LEU A 407 27.77 17.41 7.34
CA LEU A 407 27.00 18.64 7.46
C LEU A 407 27.92 19.85 7.75
N LEU A 408 28.82 19.73 8.72
CA LEU A 408 29.77 20.81 9.05
C LEU A 408 30.67 21.21 7.88
N THR A 409 31.06 20.26 7.02
CA THR A 409 31.94 20.53 5.87
C THR A 409 31.25 21.35 4.77
N HIS A 410 29.92 21.31 4.72
CA HIS A 410 29.13 22.05 3.72
C HIS A 410 28.58 23.39 4.24
N LEU A 411 28.68 23.68 5.54
CA LEU A 411 28.45 25.01 6.11
C LEU A 411 29.67 25.90 5.84
#